data_AF-A0A7K1UKP9-F1
#
_entry.id   AF-A0A7K1UKP9-F1
#
_cell.length_a   1.000
_cell.length_b   1.000
_cell.length_c   1.000
_cell.angle_alpha   90.00
_cell.angle_beta   90.00
_cell.angle_gamma   90.00
#
_symmetry.space_group_name_H-M   'P 1'
#
loop_
_entity.id
_entity.type
_entity.pdbx_description
1 polymer ?
#
loop_
_entity_poly.entity_id
_entity_poly.type
_entity_poly.pdbx_seq_one_letter_code
_entity_poly.pdbx_strand_id
1 'polypeptide(L)'
;MPDKPIQTSWLGTRVLPAAHRARRAARKAVRTARSRLRPSIGSLGSTGLDLPTTDLTAPGGPGQVRRCDVVVVSVPAGQQGIPQPWLPVLIAAERHSVPTVLLVTAAEELDQPLAAVVTHLAVTQQPLLPQVQDFAGAERTARLEPGSPPREQTAALLALTGTHTPVEKA
;
A
#
# COMPACT_ATOMS: atom_id res chain seq x y z
N MET A 1 34.29 -63.69 27.55
CA MET A 1 34.15 -63.12 26.18
C MET A 1 33.53 -64.21 25.31
N PRO A 2 32.52 -63.92 24.48
CA PRO A 2 32.53 -62.80 23.55
C PRO A 2 31.42 -61.74 23.74
N ASP A 3 31.87 -60.53 23.49
CA ASP A 3 31.25 -59.26 23.09
C ASP A 3 29.74 -59.21 22.77
N LYS A 4 29.07 -58.27 23.45
CA LYS A 4 27.82 -57.65 22.95
C LYS A 4 28.11 -56.89 21.65
N PRO A 5 27.08 -56.74 20.81
CA PRO A 5 26.69 -55.37 20.50
C PRO A 5 25.23 -55.10 20.86
N ILE A 6 25.06 -54.03 21.62
CA ILE A 6 23.80 -53.36 21.94
C ILE A 6 23.22 -52.88 20.62
N GLN A 7 22.07 -53.42 20.21
CA GLN A 7 21.28 -52.81 19.12
C GLN A 7 20.64 -51.53 19.65
N THR A 8 21.41 -50.45 19.63
CA THR A 8 20.88 -49.09 19.69
C THR A 8 20.09 -48.86 18.41
N SER A 9 18.76 -48.75 18.51
CA SER A 9 17.88 -48.35 17.41
C SER A 9 18.03 -46.86 17.11
N TRP A 10 19.18 -46.47 16.54
CA TRP A 10 19.37 -45.20 15.82
C TRP A 10 18.78 -45.29 14.39
N LEU A 11 17.59 -45.85 14.25
CA LEU A 11 16.69 -45.59 13.12
C LEU A 11 15.87 -44.35 13.51
N GLY A 12 16.51 -43.22 13.74
CA GLY A 12 17.26 -42.57 12.67
C GLY A 12 16.22 -42.11 11.67
N THR A 13 15.41 -41.15 12.13
CA THR A 13 14.65 -40.18 11.36
C THR A 13 15.23 -40.07 9.96
N ARG A 14 14.67 -40.85 9.02
CA ARG A 14 14.95 -40.64 7.60
C ARG A 14 14.29 -39.33 7.24
N VAL A 15 15.03 -38.25 7.48
CA VAL A 15 14.70 -36.91 7.04
C VAL A 15 14.75 -36.97 5.52
N LEU A 16 13.62 -37.31 4.90
CA LEU A 16 13.49 -37.50 3.46
C LEU A 16 13.99 -36.21 2.77
N PRO A 17 15.14 -36.22 2.08
CA PRO A 17 15.71 -35.01 1.49
C PRO A 17 14.78 -34.43 0.42
N ALA A 18 13.96 -35.29 -0.20
CA ALA A 18 12.90 -34.91 -1.11
C ALA A 18 11.79 -34.08 -0.42
N ALA A 19 11.39 -34.44 0.81
CA ALA A 19 10.39 -33.69 1.58
C ALA A 19 10.91 -32.31 2.02
N HIS A 20 12.20 -32.19 2.34
CA HIS A 20 12.82 -30.89 2.65
C HIS A 20 12.98 -30.02 1.40
N ARG A 21 13.36 -30.60 0.27
CA ARG A 21 13.42 -29.89 -1.02
C ARG A 21 12.02 -29.44 -1.47
N ALA A 22 11.00 -30.28 -1.33
CA ALA A 22 9.61 -29.94 -1.61
C ALA A 22 9.09 -28.83 -0.68
N ARG A 23 9.36 -28.90 0.63
CA ARG A 23 9.01 -27.82 1.57
C ARG A 23 9.73 -26.51 1.27
N ARG A 24 10.99 -26.53 0.85
CA ARG A 24 11.72 -25.31 0.44
C ARG A 24 11.19 -24.76 -0.89
N ALA A 25 10.88 -25.62 -1.86
CA ALA A 25 10.26 -25.21 -3.12
C ALA A 25 8.85 -24.61 -2.89
N ALA A 26 8.04 -25.20 -2.01
CA ALA A 26 6.75 -24.68 -1.61
C ALA A 26 6.86 -23.34 -0.87
N ARG A 27 7.81 -23.18 0.07
CA ARG A 27 8.07 -21.89 0.73
C ARG A 27 8.56 -20.83 -0.24
N LYS A 28 9.39 -21.20 -1.23
CA LYS A 28 9.83 -20.29 -2.29
C LYS A 28 8.65 -19.92 -3.19
N ALA A 29 7.80 -20.86 -3.60
CA ALA A 29 6.60 -20.59 -4.39
C ALA A 29 5.57 -19.73 -3.64
N VAL A 30 5.33 -19.97 -2.34
CA VAL A 30 4.49 -19.13 -1.48
C VAL A 30 5.07 -17.73 -1.30
N ARG A 31 6.40 -17.60 -1.13
CA ARG A 31 7.06 -16.30 -1.06
C ARG A 31 7.05 -15.57 -2.41
N THR A 32 7.10 -16.31 -3.53
CA THR A 32 7.01 -15.79 -4.89
C THR A 32 5.57 -15.43 -5.28
N ALA A 33 4.57 -16.12 -4.75
CA ALA A 33 3.15 -15.76 -4.84
C ALA A 33 2.81 -14.55 -3.96
N ARG A 34 3.33 -14.49 -2.73
CA ARG A 34 3.30 -13.29 -1.87
C ARG A 34 4.01 -12.09 -2.49
N SER A 35 5.05 -12.29 -3.30
CA SER A 35 5.72 -11.21 -4.05
C SER A 35 5.07 -10.89 -5.40
N ARG A 36 4.04 -11.63 -5.82
CA ARG A 36 3.21 -11.35 -7.00
C ARG A 36 1.95 -10.54 -6.65
N LEU A 37 1.54 -10.51 -5.38
CA LEU A 37 0.60 -9.56 -4.79
C LEU A 37 1.37 -8.32 -4.29
N ARG A 38 2.07 -7.63 -5.20
CA ARG A 38 2.66 -6.34 -4.84
C ARG A 38 1.54 -5.32 -4.78
N PRO A 39 1.37 -4.60 -3.68
CA PRO A 39 0.38 -3.56 -3.64
C PRO A 39 0.68 -2.52 -4.71
N SER A 40 -0.35 -2.14 -5.45
CA SER A 40 -0.28 -1.21 -6.57
C SER A 40 -0.76 0.16 -6.13
N ILE A 41 0.10 1.15 -6.32
CA ILE A 41 -0.20 2.54 -6.02
C ILE A 41 -0.38 3.26 -7.34
N GLY A 42 -1.58 3.78 -7.56
CA GLY A 42 -1.85 4.73 -8.63
C GLY A 42 -1.63 6.15 -8.12
N SER A 43 -1.23 7.08 -8.99
CA SER A 43 -1.03 8.47 -8.59
C SER A 43 -1.52 9.48 -9.60
N LEU A 44 -2.20 10.54 -9.18
CA LEU A 44 -2.61 11.66 -10.03
C LEU A 44 -1.83 12.93 -9.67
N GLY A 45 -1.33 13.63 -10.70
CA GLY A 45 -0.48 14.81 -10.53
C GLY A 45 0.99 14.47 -10.29
N SER A 46 1.82 15.51 -10.07
CA SER A 46 3.22 15.33 -9.67
C SER A 46 3.27 14.90 -8.22
N THR A 47 3.24 13.60 -7.99
CA THR A 47 3.30 13.01 -6.65
C THR A 47 4.75 12.69 -6.32
N GLY A 48 5.31 13.39 -5.34
CA GLY A 48 6.63 13.10 -4.78
C GLY A 48 6.57 11.90 -3.83
N LEU A 49 6.30 10.71 -4.37
CA LEU A 49 6.47 9.46 -3.64
C LEU A 49 7.84 8.88 -4.00
N ASP A 50 8.56 8.33 -3.02
CA ASP A 50 9.85 7.65 -3.29
C ASP A 50 9.67 6.29 -3.98
N LEU A 51 8.44 5.95 -4.41
CA LEU A 51 8.07 4.66 -4.97
C LEU A 51 7.54 4.80 -6.41
N PRO A 52 7.79 3.83 -7.30
CA PRO A 52 7.25 3.84 -8.65
C PRO A 52 5.73 3.67 -8.59
N THR A 53 4.99 4.66 -9.07
CA THR A 53 3.53 4.61 -9.18
C THR A 53 3.15 3.96 -10.51
N THR A 54 2.30 2.95 -10.45
CA THR A 54 2.27 1.97 -11.54
C THR A 54 1.45 2.45 -12.74
N ASP A 55 0.37 3.23 -12.58
CA ASP A 55 -0.59 3.32 -13.70
C ASP A 55 -1.52 4.54 -13.81
N LEU A 56 -1.37 5.62 -13.02
CA LEU A 56 -2.31 6.77 -13.10
C LEU A 56 -1.66 8.15 -13.32
N THR A 57 -0.35 8.23 -13.62
CA THR A 57 0.40 9.50 -13.71
C THR A 57 -0.15 10.49 -14.76
N ALA A 58 -0.96 10.01 -15.70
CA ALA A 58 -1.88 10.76 -16.55
C ALA A 58 -3.30 10.20 -16.32
N PRO A 59 -4.40 10.96 -16.55
CA PRO A 59 -5.76 10.51 -16.25
C PRO A 59 -6.06 9.16 -16.90
N GLY A 60 -5.92 8.13 -16.07
CA GLY A 60 -6.03 6.75 -16.47
C GLY A 60 -7.48 6.33 -16.49
N GLY A 61 -7.87 5.54 -17.49
CA GLY A 61 -9.24 5.06 -17.57
C GLY A 61 -9.65 4.24 -16.33
N PRO A 62 -10.94 4.01 -16.11
CA PRO A 62 -11.45 3.25 -14.96
C PRO A 62 -10.82 1.85 -14.81
N GLY A 63 -10.36 1.25 -15.92
CA GLY A 63 -9.66 -0.04 -15.91
C GLY A 63 -8.31 -0.02 -15.20
N GLN A 64 -7.61 1.11 -15.14
CA GLN A 64 -6.35 1.26 -14.38
C GLN A 64 -6.62 1.44 -12.88
N VAL A 65 -7.68 2.17 -12.53
CA VAL A 65 -8.09 2.35 -11.12
C VAL A 65 -8.42 1.02 -10.46
N ARG A 66 -9.12 0.12 -11.16
CA ARG A 66 -9.41 -1.25 -10.67
C ARG A 66 -8.17 -2.10 -10.38
N ARG A 67 -7.01 -1.73 -10.94
CA ARG A 67 -5.75 -2.44 -10.76
C ARG A 67 -4.91 -1.86 -9.63
N CYS A 68 -5.36 -0.78 -8.99
CA CYS A 68 -4.68 -0.09 -7.89
C CYS A 68 -5.35 -0.42 -6.56
N ASP A 69 -4.55 -0.60 -5.50
CA ASP A 69 -5.05 -0.75 -4.13
C ASP A 69 -5.30 0.60 -3.46
N VAL A 70 -4.59 1.65 -3.89
CA VAL A 70 -4.76 3.02 -3.42
C VAL A 70 -4.43 4.01 -4.53
N VAL A 71 -5.16 5.12 -4.58
CA VAL A 71 -4.89 6.24 -5.47
C VAL A 71 -4.35 7.40 -4.63
N VAL A 72 -3.14 7.84 -4.93
CA VAL A 72 -2.51 8.98 -4.28
C VAL A 72 -2.66 10.22 -5.14
N VAL A 73 -3.07 11.33 -4.55
CA VAL A 73 -3.28 12.62 -5.22
C VAL A 73 -2.38 13.66 -4.58
N SER A 74 -1.91 14.63 -5.36
CA SER A 74 -1.33 15.88 -4.87
C SER A 74 -2.04 17.07 -5.51
N VAL A 75 -2.10 18.23 -4.85
CA VAL A 75 -2.67 19.43 -5.49
C VAL A 75 -1.62 20.00 -6.46
N PRO A 76 -1.93 20.22 -7.76
CA PRO A 76 -1.00 20.90 -8.65
C PRO A 76 -0.84 22.36 -8.22
N ALA A 77 0.40 22.85 -8.24
CA ALA A 77 0.69 24.24 -7.92
C ALA A 77 -0.14 25.19 -8.80
N GLY A 78 -0.78 26.19 -8.17
CA GLY A 78 -1.56 27.22 -8.87
C GLY A 78 -2.95 26.79 -9.36
N GLN A 79 -3.37 25.55 -9.10
CA GLN A 79 -4.72 25.09 -9.44
C GLN A 79 -5.70 25.45 -8.32
N GLN A 80 -6.84 26.05 -8.68
CA GLN A 80 -7.99 26.21 -7.78
C GLN A 80 -9.05 25.18 -8.16
N GLY A 81 -9.40 24.30 -7.21
CA GLY A 81 -10.40 23.25 -7.42
C GLY A 81 -9.84 21.95 -8.03
N ILE A 82 -10.76 20.99 -8.26
CA ILE A 82 -10.39 19.65 -8.75
C ILE A 82 -10.13 19.73 -10.26
N PRO A 83 -8.95 19.32 -10.76
CA PRO A 83 -8.69 19.25 -12.19
C PRO A 83 -9.73 18.39 -12.91
N GLN A 84 -10.37 18.93 -13.95
CA GLN A 84 -11.35 18.20 -14.78
C GLN A 84 -10.87 16.82 -15.25
N PRO A 85 -9.59 16.63 -15.65
CA PRO A 85 -9.10 15.32 -16.05
C PRO A 85 -9.10 14.27 -14.92
N TRP A 86 -9.13 14.69 -13.66
CA TRP A 86 -9.07 13.78 -12.51
C TRP A 86 -10.43 13.28 -12.08
N LEU A 87 -11.51 14.00 -12.38
CA LEU A 87 -12.87 13.64 -11.98
C LEU A 87 -13.27 12.22 -12.41
N PRO A 88 -13.02 11.76 -13.66
CA PRO A 88 -13.35 10.40 -14.05
C PRO A 88 -12.62 9.34 -13.21
N VAL A 89 -11.39 9.63 -12.79
CA VAL A 89 -10.55 8.73 -12.00
C VAL A 89 -11.05 8.68 -10.55
N LEU A 90 -11.36 9.83 -9.95
CA LEU A 90 -11.91 9.91 -8.59
C LEU A 90 -13.27 9.22 -8.50
N ILE A 91 -14.16 9.44 -9.48
CA ILE A 91 -15.45 8.75 -9.58
C ILE A 91 -15.24 7.24 -9.76
N ALA A 92 -14.27 6.83 -10.58
CA ALA A 92 -13.96 5.40 -10.75
C ALA A 92 -13.40 4.77 -9.47
N ALA A 93 -12.59 5.50 -8.71
CA ALA A 93 -12.02 5.03 -7.44
C ALA A 93 -13.14 4.79 -6.43
N GLU A 94 -14.05 5.75 -6.28
CA GLU A 94 -15.25 5.61 -5.44
C GLU A 94 -16.09 4.40 -5.86
N ARG A 95 -16.41 4.26 -7.16
CA ARG A 95 -17.21 3.14 -7.69
C ARG A 95 -16.57 1.77 -7.48
N HIS A 96 -15.25 1.71 -7.34
CA HIS A 96 -14.49 0.48 -7.14
C HIS A 96 -14.01 0.31 -5.70
N SER A 97 -14.49 1.16 -4.78
CA SER A 97 -14.07 1.17 -3.37
C SER A 97 -12.55 1.26 -3.22
N VAL A 98 -11.87 1.91 -4.15
CA VAL A 98 -10.43 2.15 -4.10
C VAL A 98 -10.21 3.44 -3.30
N PRO A 99 -9.48 3.38 -2.17
CA PRO A 99 -9.23 4.54 -1.33
C PRO A 99 -8.36 5.57 -2.06
N THR A 100 -8.71 6.84 -1.85
CA THR A 100 -7.98 8.01 -2.34
C THR A 100 -7.26 8.72 -1.19
N VAL A 101 -5.98 9.01 -1.36
CA VAL A 101 -5.14 9.65 -0.34
C VAL A 101 -4.57 10.94 -0.91
N LEU A 102 -4.87 12.08 -0.30
CA LEU A 102 -4.20 13.34 -0.64
C LEU A 102 -2.90 13.46 0.14
N LEU A 103 -1.79 13.65 -0.57
CA LEU A 103 -0.53 14.09 0.02
C LEU A 103 -0.60 15.60 0.25
N VAL A 104 -0.69 15.97 1.52
CA VAL A 104 -0.72 17.36 1.97
C VAL A 104 0.70 17.85 2.17
N THR A 105 1.13 18.82 1.36
CA THR A 105 2.47 19.41 1.44
C THR A 105 2.50 20.82 2.03
N ALA A 106 1.33 21.48 2.06
CA ALA A 106 1.14 22.80 2.62
C ALA A 106 -0.26 22.90 3.26
N ALA A 107 -0.42 23.77 4.26
CA ALA A 107 -1.68 23.88 5.01
C ALA A 107 -2.84 24.38 4.13
N GLU A 108 -2.53 25.24 3.15
CA GLU A 108 -3.48 25.84 2.22
C GLU A 108 -4.15 24.78 1.31
N GLU A 109 -3.57 23.59 1.20
CA GLU A 109 -4.17 22.47 0.47
C GLU A 109 -5.39 21.90 1.18
N LEU A 110 -5.57 22.13 2.49
CA LEU A 110 -6.76 21.71 3.25
C LEU A 110 -8.01 22.52 2.85
N ASP A 111 -7.83 23.75 2.40
CA ASP A 111 -8.93 24.60 1.92
C ASP A 111 -9.37 24.22 0.49
N GLN A 112 -8.63 23.33 -0.19
CA GLN A 112 -8.96 22.92 -1.54
C GLN A 112 -10.14 21.94 -1.55
N PRO A 113 -11.06 22.04 -2.53
CA PRO A 113 -12.16 21.08 -2.68
C PRO A 113 -11.69 19.61 -2.77
N LEU A 114 -10.46 19.38 -3.25
CA LEU A 114 -9.89 18.05 -3.33
C LEU A 114 -9.73 17.41 -1.95
N ALA A 115 -9.34 18.17 -0.91
CA ALA A 115 -9.17 17.66 0.45
C ALA A 115 -10.48 17.15 1.06
N ALA A 116 -11.62 17.72 0.65
CA ALA A 116 -12.94 17.29 1.10
C ALA A 116 -13.46 16.03 0.37
N VAL A 117 -12.96 15.75 -0.84
CA VAL A 117 -13.45 14.63 -1.67
C VAL A 117 -12.65 13.34 -1.44
N VAL A 118 -11.40 13.44 -1.00
CA VAL A 118 -10.56 12.27 -0.77
C VAL A 118 -10.92 11.52 0.51
N THR A 119 -10.63 10.22 0.52
CA THR A 119 -10.93 9.37 1.69
C THR A 119 -9.99 9.60 2.86
N HIS A 120 -8.69 9.78 2.61
CA HIS A 120 -7.67 9.94 3.65
C HIS A 120 -6.68 11.06 3.28
N LEU A 121 -5.98 11.56 4.29
CA LEU A 121 -4.92 12.55 4.15
C LEU A 121 -3.59 11.97 4.65
N ALA A 122 -2.50 12.33 3.97
CA ALA A 122 -1.17 11.96 4.41
C ALA A 122 -0.22 13.16 4.32
N VAL A 123 0.64 13.31 5.32
CA VAL A 123 1.63 14.39 5.39
C VAL A 123 3.02 13.82 5.44
N THR A 124 3.99 14.53 4.86
CA THR A 124 5.41 14.22 5.04
C THR A 124 6.05 15.03 6.16
N GLN A 125 5.49 16.22 6.46
CA GLN A 125 6.04 17.15 7.44
C GLN A 125 5.32 17.06 8.78
N GLN A 126 6.05 16.77 9.86
CA GLN A 126 5.50 16.68 11.22
C GLN A 126 4.74 17.95 11.68
N PRO A 127 5.15 19.19 11.36
CA PRO A 127 4.43 20.39 11.77
C PRO A 127 3.01 20.50 11.18
N LEU A 128 2.74 19.88 10.04
CA LEU A 128 1.42 19.89 9.40
C LEU A 128 0.47 18.85 10.00
N LEU A 129 1.00 17.80 10.63
CA LEU A 129 0.20 16.67 11.12
C LEU A 129 -0.97 17.09 12.03
N PRO A 130 -0.82 18.00 13.02
CA PRO A 130 -1.94 18.41 13.86
C PRO A 130 -3.08 19.05 13.07
N GLN A 131 -2.75 19.93 12.10
CA GLN A 131 -3.76 20.62 11.29
C GLN A 131 -4.53 19.64 10.40
N VAL A 132 -3.84 18.65 9.84
CA VAL A 132 -4.46 17.62 9.02
C VAL A 132 -5.34 16.68 9.87
N GLN A 133 -4.91 16.37 11.10
CA GLN A 133 -5.70 15.58 12.05
C GLN A 133 -6.95 16.34 12.52
N ASP A 134 -6.85 17.64 12.75
CA ASP A 134 -8.00 18.48 13.10
C ASP A 134 -9.03 18.55 11.95
N PHE A 135 -8.56 18.49 10.71
CA PHE A 135 -9.41 18.52 9.53
C PHE A 135 -10.08 17.16 9.22
N ALA A 136 -9.31 16.08 9.17
CA ALA A 136 -9.79 14.78 8.70
C ALA A 136 -10.06 13.76 9.81
N GLY A 137 -9.60 14.01 11.04
CA GLY A 137 -9.55 13.01 12.10
C GLY A 137 -8.23 12.23 12.10
N ALA A 138 -7.85 11.71 13.27
CA ALA A 138 -6.62 10.93 13.45
C ALA A 138 -6.66 9.59 12.72
N GLU A 139 -7.85 9.01 12.56
CA GLU A 139 -8.10 7.74 11.89
C GLU A 139 -7.98 7.81 10.37
N ARG A 140 -8.11 9.02 9.80
CA ARG A 140 -7.99 9.28 8.36
C ARG A 140 -6.69 9.97 7.97
N THR A 141 -5.77 10.12 8.92
CA THR A 141 -4.51 10.85 8.72
C THR A 141 -3.30 9.97 9.01
N ALA A 142 -2.32 9.97 8.12
CA ALA A 142 -1.02 9.35 8.37
C ALA A 142 0.14 10.33 8.15
N ARG A 143 1.23 10.10 8.90
CA ARG A 143 2.53 10.67 8.56
C ARG A 143 3.33 9.66 7.74
N LEU A 144 3.83 10.10 6.61
CA LEU A 144 4.82 9.39 5.81
C LEU A 144 6.19 9.96 6.15
N GLU A 145 7.08 9.14 6.69
CA GLU A 145 8.43 9.61 7.02
C GLU A 145 9.19 10.00 5.74
N PRO A 146 9.71 11.24 5.64
CA PRO A 146 10.49 11.66 4.48
C PRO A 146 11.73 10.78 4.32
N GLY A 147 11.95 10.26 3.11
CA GLY A 147 13.10 9.41 2.81
C GLY A 147 13.02 7.99 3.37
N SER A 148 11.87 7.59 3.96
CA SER A 148 11.63 6.18 4.29
C SER A 148 11.71 5.32 3.04
N PRO A 149 12.23 4.08 3.13
CA PRO A 149 12.22 3.14 2.04
C PRO A 149 10.83 3.03 1.36
N PRO A 150 10.77 2.85 0.03
CA PRO A 150 9.51 2.79 -0.72
C PRO A 150 8.49 1.81 -0.13
N ARG A 151 8.99 0.67 0.39
CA ARG A 151 8.16 -0.35 1.03
C ARG A 151 7.47 0.12 2.30
N GLU A 152 8.13 0.97 3.08
CA GLU A 152 7.57 1.52 4.32
C GLU A 152 6.49 2.55 4.02
N GLN A 153 6.72 3.44 3.04
CA GLN A 153 5.70 4.38 2.59
C GLN A 153 4.47 3.66 2.03
N THR A 154 4.67 2.61 1.21
CA THR A 154 3.56 1.76 0.74
C THR A 154 2.84 1.07 1.89
N ALA A 155 3.58 0.50 2.86
CA ALA A 155 2.96 -0.14 4.01
C ALA A 155 2.16 0.84 4.88
N ALA A 156 2.65 2.07 5.05
CA ALA A 156 1.97 3.13 5.78
C ALA A 156 0.68 3.57 5.08
N LEU A 157 0.72 3.76 3.76
CA LEU A 157 -0.47 4.06 2.96
C LEU A 157 -1.52 2.95 3.04
N LEU A 158 -1.11 1.68 2.93
CA LEU A 158 -2.04 0.56 3.04
C LEU A 158 -2.56 0.35 4.46
N ALA A 159 -1.76 0.64 5.47
CA ALA A 159 -2.21 0.59 6.87
C ALA A 159 -3.26 1.66 7.14
N LEU A 160 -3.06 2.88 6.60
CA LEU A 160 -4.03 3.97 6.66
C LEU A 160 -5.35 3.58 6.00
N THR A 161 -5.31 2.94 4.82
CA THR A 161 -6.51 2.62 4.04
C THR A 161 -7.14 1.26 4.36
N GLY A 162 -6.39 0.39 5.05
CA GLY A 162 -6.82 -0.97 5.42
C GLY A 162 -7.86 -1.01 6.53
N THR A 163 -8.14 0.12 7.19
CA THR A 163 -9.21 0.27 8.19
C THR A 163 -10.61 0.30 7.56
N HIS A 164 -10.72 0.56 6.26
CA HIS A 164 -12.01 0.74 5.56
C HIS A 164 -12.28 -0.28 4.44
N THR A 165 -11.35 -1.18 4.15
CA THR A 165 -11.56 -2.27 3.19
C THR A 165 -12.14 -3.48 3.94
N PRO A 166 -13.44 -3.82 3.77
CA PRO A 166 -13.95 -5.07 4.32
C PRO A 166 -13.13 -6.20 3.70
N VAL A 167 -12.46 -6.98 4.55
CA VAL A 167 -11.81 -8.22 4.12
C VAL A 167 -12.94 -9.13 3.64
N GLU A 168 -13.15 -9.21 2.33
CA GLU A 168 -13.98 -10.26 1.76
C GLU A 168 -13.41 -11.59 2.25
N LYS A 169 -14.16 -12.25 3.13
CA LYS A 169 -13.83 -13.60 3.55
C LYS A 169 -14.00 -14.50 2.32
N ALA A 170 -12.88 -14.87 1.73
CA ALA A 170 -12.79 -15.99 0.80
C ALA A 170 -13.13 -17.32 1.48
#